data_AF-A0A2V6QJR2-F1
#
_entry.id   AF-A0A2V6QJR2-F1
#
_cell.length_a   1.000
_cell.length_b   1.000
_cell.length_c   1.000
_cell.angle_alpha   90.00
_cell.angle_beta   90.00
_cell.angle_gamma   90.00
#
_symmetry.space_group_name_H-M   'P 1'
#
loop_
_entity.id
_entity.type
_entity.pdbx_description
1 polymer ?
#
loop_
_entity_poly.entity_id
_entity_poly.type
_entity_poly.pdbx_seq_one_letter_code
_entity_poly.pdbx_strand_id
1 'polypeptide(L)'
;MRRAALILVVIVTVAALAHASETELSGAEGHPRGRLPLAVWTEPFNDTALDGAVRRALDDWNSLVRDVLGVAVFTPAATRETAQITVAVQPPGASKLMGFTELSTEAGHVITLPVRIVVVAPVARGQTSRETLLYQVVAHELGHALGLPHVRDPRSLMCCVKGSVDFNDPAARETYIEARRHPDVRSVRAQLAEQYARLWRR
;
A
#
# COMPACT_ATOMS: atom_id res chain seq x y z
N MET A 1 -44.82 -22.61 31.04
CA MET A 1 -43.37 -22.83 31.25
C MET A 1 -42.62 -22.04 30.19
N ARG A 2 -41.96 -20.94 30.59
CA ARG A 2 -41.12 -20.10 29.73
C ARG A 2 -39.75 -20.74 29.58
N ARG A 3 -39.30 -21.02 28.35
CA ARG A 3 -37.87 -20.97 27.94
C ARG A 3 -37.80 -20.66 26.44
N ALA A 4 -37.88 -19.37 26.09
CA ALA A 4 -37.46 -18.91 24.77
C ALA A 4 -35.92 -18.90 24.79
N ALA A 5 -35.31 -19.80 24.04
CA ALA A 5 -33.87 -19.80 23.83
C ALA A 5 -33.54 -18.67 22.85
N LEU A 6 -32.92 -17.60 23.36
CA LEU A 6 -32.28 -16.57 22.54
C LEU A 6 -31.08 -17.23 21.84
N ILE A 7 -31.18 -17.47 20.54
CA ILE A 7 -30.03 -17.82 19.71
C ILE A 7 -29.28 -16.52 19.44
N LEU A 8 -28.16 -16.33 20.15
CA LEU A 8 -27.19 -15.29 19.88
C LEU A 8 -26.47 -15.65 18.57
N VAL A 9 -26.92 -15.10 17.45
CA VAL A 9 -26.20 -15.18 16.18
C VAL A 9 -25.00 -14.23 16.27
N VAL A 10 -23.84 -14.78 16.61
CA VAL A 10 -22.56 -14.08 16.48
C VAL A 10 -22.25 -13.97 15.00
N ILE A 11 -22.51 -12.80 14.41
CA ILE A 11 -22.08 -12.48 13.05
C ILE A 11 -20.57 -12.30 13.08
N VAL A 12 -19.83 -13.37 12.78
CA VAL A 12 -18.41 -13.31 12.48
C VAL A 12 -18.26 -12.62 11.12
N THR A 13 -18.01 -11.31 11.13
CA THR A 13 -17.57 -10.61 9.92
C THR A 13 -16.20 -11.15 9.56
N VAL A 14 -16.16 -12.06 8.59
CA VAL A 14 -14.91 -12.51 7.96
C VAL A 14 -14.24 -11.28 7.37
N ALA A 15 -13.22 -10.77 8.06
CA ALA A 15 -12.33 -9.75 7.52
C ALA A 15 -11.61 -10.39 6.34
N ALA A 16 -12.20 -10.26 5.16
CA ALA A 16 -11.63 -10.81 3.96
C ALA A 16 -10.24 -10.17 3.78
N LEU A 17 -9.23 -11.02 3.67
CA LEU A 17 -7.84 -10.63 3.54
C LEU A 17 -7.70 -9.82 2.26
N ALA A 18 -7.20 -8.59 2.35
CA ALA A 18 -6.74 -7.86 1.18
C ALA A 18 -5.48 -8.59 0.70
N HIS A 19 -5.59 -9.30 -0.42
CA HIS A 19 -4.44 -9.92 -1.06
C HIS A 19 -3.78 -8.80 -1.90
N ALA A 20 -2.54 -8.42 -1.54
CA ALA A 20 -1.67 -7.52 -2.31
C ALA A 20 -0.76 -8.37 -3.24
N SER A 21 -0.09 -7.75 -4.22
CA SER A 21 0.70 -8.47 -5.24
C SER A 21 1.89 -9.26 -4.69
N GLU A 22 2.17 -10.38 -5.36
CA GLU A 22 3.28 -11.32 -5.13
C GLU A 22 4.60 -10.82 -5.78
N THR A 23 4.90 -9.52 -5.74
CA THR A 23 6.26 -9.07 -6.08
C THR A 23 7.16 -9.32 -4.88
N GLU A 24 7.92 -10.41 -4.91
CA GLU A 24 8.89 -10.73 -3.87
C GLU A 24 10.10 -9.79 -3.96
N LEU A 25 10.03 -8.69 -3.23
CA LEU A 25 11.15 -7.79 -3.00
C LEU A 25 12.03 -8.35 -1.87
N SER A 26 13.35 -8.27 -2.03
CA SER A 26 14.31 -8.69 -1.00
C SER A 26 14.60 -7.59 0.03
N GLY A 27 14.25 -6.34 -0.28
CA GLY A 27 14.63 -5.15 0.50
C GLY A 27 16.04 -4.64 0.16
N ALA A 28 16.64 -5.14 -0.90
CA ALA A 28 17.82 -4.57 -1.54
C ALA A 28 17.45 -3.63 -2.70
N GLU A 29 16.20 -3.71 -3.17
CA GLU A 29 15.70 -2.98 -4.33
C GLU A 29 15.43 -1.51 -4.03
N GLY A 30 15.55 -0.64 -5.02
CA GLY A 30 15.07 0.74 -4.88
C GLY A 30 15.55 1.68 -5.98
N HIS A 31 15.53 2.97 -5.67
CA HIS A 31 15.92 4.02 -6.60
C HIS A 31 17.22 4.73 -6.18
N PRO A 32 18.14 4.97 -7.11
CA PRO A 32 19.29 5.85 -6.87
C PRO A 32 18.84 7.27 -6.50
N ARG A 33 19.58 7.93 -5.61
CA ARG A 33 19.23 9.27 -5.12
C ARG A 33 19.00 10.29 -6.24
N GLY A 34 19.84 10.27 -7.28
CA GLY A 34 19.74 11.18 -8.41
C GLY A 34 18.56 10.94 -9.37
N ARG A 35 17.79 9.86 -9.18
CA ARG A 35 16.58 9.58 -9.97
C ARG A 35 15.33 10.24 -9.38
N LEU A 36 15.36 10.62 -8.10
CA LEU A 36 14.22 11.20 -7.42
C LEU A 36 14.13 12.71 -7.67
N PRO A 37 12.90 13.28 -7.79
CA PRO A 37 11.60 12.62 -7.65
C PRO A 37 11.17 11.84 -8.90
N LEU A 38 10.31 10.83 -8.71
CA LEU A 38 9.68 10.07 -9.79
C LEU A 38 8.38 10.74 -10.26
N ALA A 39 8.21 10.86 -11.57
CA ALA A 39 6.97 11.37 -12.17
C ALA A 39 5.85 10.32 -12.06
N VAL A 40 4.73 10.68 -11.44
CA VAL A 40 3.58 9.78 -11.19
C VAL A 40 2.35 10.28 -11.94
N TRP A 41 1.74 9.41 -12.74
CA TRP A 41 0.43 9.64 -13.33
C TRP A 41 -0.60 8.70 -12.70
N THR A 42 -1.75 9.24 -12.34
CA THR A 42 -2.87 8.49 -11.74
C THR A 42 -4.08 8.59 -12.64
N GLU A 43 -4.62 7.46 -13.05
CA GLU A 43 -5.89 7.41 -13.76
C GLU A 43 -7.01 7.94 -12.83
N PRO A 44 -7.83 8.89 -13.29
CA PRO A 44 -8.87 9.48 -12.45
C PRO A 44 -9.97 8.47 -12.15
N PHE A 45 -10.43 8.43 -10.90
CA PHE A 45 -11.62 7.68 -10.50
C PHE A 45 -12.91 8.39 -10.91
N ASN A 46 -12.83 9.66 -11.33
CA ASN A 46 -13.97 10.56 -11.56
C ASN A 46 -14.85 10.69 -10.29
N ASP A 47 -14.19 10.65 -9.13
CA ASP A 47 -14.81 10.79 -7.82
C ASP A 47 -13.85 11.57 -6.93
N THR A 48 -14.24 12.78 -6.54
CA THR A 48 -13.38 13.71 -5.81
C THR A 48 -12.86 13.14 -4.49
N ALA A 49 -13.62 12.27 -3.81
CA ALA A 49 -13.20 11.69 -2.55
C ALA A 49 -12.14 10.60 -2.77
N LEU A 50 -12.28 9.79 -3.81
CA LEU A 50 -11.31 8.76 -4.19
C LEU A 50 -10.03 9.38 -4.75
N ASP A 51 -10.14 10.34 -5.67
CA ASP A 51 -9.00 11.08 -6.23
C ASP A 51 -8.25 11.83 -5.11
N GLY A 52 -8.99 12.39 -4.14
CA GLY A 52 -8.43 12.99 -2.94
C GLY A 52 -7.67 11.99 -2.05
N ALA A 53 -8.09 10.72 -1.98
CA ALA A 53 -7.39 9.68 -1.24
C ALA A 53 -6.06 9.29 -1.90
N VAL A 54 -6.03 9.18 -3.24
CA VAL A 54 -4.80 8.94 -4.00
C VAL A 54 -3.80 10.07 -3.80
N ARG A 55 -4.26 11.33 -3.93
CA ARG A 55 -3.41 12.50 -3.72
C ARG A 55 -2.83 12.55 -2.30
N ARG A 56 -3.65 12.26 -1.28
CA ARG A 56 -3.17 12.14 0.12
C ARG A 56 -2.05 11.11 0.26
N ALA A 57 -2.18 9.93 -0.33
CA ALA A 57 -1.14 8.91 -0.27
C ALA A 57 0.20 9.40 -0.87
N LEU A 58 0.15 10.12 -2.01
CA LEU A 58 1.35 10.71 -2.62
C LEU A 58 1.96 11.82 -1.74
N ASP A 59 1.13 12.68 -1.18
CA ASP A 59 1.54 13.78 -0.30
C ASP A 59 2.20 13.25 0.99
N ASP A 60 1.62 12.22 1.59
CA ASP A 60 2.11 11.60 2.83
C ASP A 60 3.44 10.87 2.61
N TRP A 61 3.59 10.13 1.50
CA TRP A 61 4.87 9.55 1.09
C TRP A 61 5.93 10.63 0.86
N ASN A 62 5.58 11.72 0.19
CA ASN A 62 6.47 12.85 -0.03
C ASN A 62 6.90 13.51 1.29
N SER A 63 6.00 13.65 2.25
CA SER A 63 6.33 14.16 3.60
C SER A 63 7.30 13.22 4.30
N LEU A 64 6.96 11.93 4.38
CA LEU A 64 7.79 10.94 5.07
C LEU A 64 9.19 10.84 4.47
N VAL A 65 9.31 10.79 3.14
CA VAL A 65 10.60 10.64 2.46
C VAL A 65 11.44 11.90 2.61
N ARG A 66 10.84 13.11 2.59
CA ARG A 66 11.59 14.33 2.92
C ARG A 66 12.12 14.28 4.34
N ASP A 67 11.30 13.89 5.31
CA ASP A 67 11.68 13.83 6.72
C ASP A 67 12.77 12.79 7.00
N VAL A 68 12.76 11.66 6.27
CA VAL A 68 13.67 10.53 6.50
C VAL A 68 14.92 10.58 5.65
N LEU A 69 14.80 10.95 4.38
CA LEU A 69 15.85 10.85 3.36
C LEU A 69 16.30 12.21 2.79
N GLY A 70 15.61 13.29 3.14
CA GLY A 70 15.96 14.66 2.72
C GLY A 70 15.76 14.93 1.23
N VAL A 71 14.85 14.21 0.56
CA VAL A 71 14.53 14.38 -0.88
C VAL A 71 13.02 14.32 -1.11
N ALA A 72 12.55 14.93 -2.19
CA ALA A 72 11.20 14.66 -2.71
C ALA A 72 11.19 13.30 -3.42
N VAL A 73 10.08 12.55 -3.31
CA VAL A 73 9.98 11.21 -3.90
C VAL A 73 9.10 11.15 -5.13
N PHE A 74 8.01 11.92 -5.16
CA PHE A 74 7.03 11.92 -6.23
C PHE A 74 6.74 13.33 -6.73
N THR A 75 6.56 13.47 -8.04
CA THR A 75 6.05 14.66 -8.70
C THR A 75 4.91 14.26 -9.64
N PRO A 76 3.86 15.08 -9.83
CA PRO A 76 2.82 14.76 -10.80
C PRO A 76 3.38 14.74 -12.24
N ALA A 77 2.95 13.77 -13.03
CA ALA A 77 3.15 13.72 -14.47
C ALA A 77 1.91 14.25 -15.19
N ALA A 78 2.11 15.03 -16.27
CA ALA A 78 1.01 15.61 -17.03
C ALA A 78 0.23 14.55 -17.83
N THR A 79 0.93 13.52 -18.32
CA THR A 79 0.34 12.44 -19.11
C THR A 79 0.85 11.09 -18.65
N ARG A 80 0.16 10.02 -19.04
CA ARG A 80 0.57 8.65 -18.73
C ARG A 80 1.93 8.29 -19.34
N GLU A 81 2.20 8.77 -20.54
CA GLU A 81 3.40 8.45 -21.34
C GLU A 81 4.66 9.11 -20.79
N THR A 82 4.50 10.21 -20.06
CA THR A 82 5.61 10.94 -19.41
C THR A 82 5.86 10.46 -17.98
N ALA A 83 5.04 9.53 -17.47
CA ALA A 83 5.13 9.05 -16.11
C ALA A 83 6.16 7.90 -15.97
N GLN A 84 6.90 7.94 -14.87
CA GLN A 84 7.79 6.86 -14.43
C GLN A 84 7.05 5.85 -13.54
N ILE A 85 5.97 6.28 -12.90
CA ILE A 85 5.01 5.42 -12.19
C ILE A 85 3.62 5.70 -12.73
N THR A 86 2.90 4.65 -13.09
CA THR A 86 1.48 4.76 -13.48
C THR A 86 0.60 4.07 -12.45
N VAL A 87 -0.49 4.70 -12.03
CA VAL A 87 -1.56 4.09 -11.22
C VAL A 87 -2.79 3.96 -12.10
N ALA A 88 -3.03 2.74 -12.58
CA ALA A 88 -4.19 2.40 -13.41
C ALA A 88 -5.35 1.89 -12.55
N VAL A 89 -6.58 2.19 -12.95
CA VAL A 89 -7.79 1.81 -12.22
C VAL A 89 -8.52 0.69 -12.95
N GLN A 90 -8.90 -0.34 -12.21
CA GLN A 90 -9.77 -1.41 -12.69
C GLN A 90 -11.13 -1.37 -12.00
N PRO A 91 -12.21 -1.80 -12.68
CA PRO A 91 -13.53 -1.82 -12.08
C PRO A 91 -13.62 -2.86 -10.95
N PRO A 92 -14.57 -2.70 -10.00
CA PRO A 92 -14.77 -3.67 -8.92
C PRO A 92 -14.99 -5.09 -9.46
N GLY A 93 -14.33 -6.08 -8.86
CA GLY A 93 -14.44 -7.49 -9.25
C GLY A 93 -13.57 -7.92 -10.43
N ALA A 94 -12.81 -7.01 -11.06
CA ALA A 94 -11.87 -7.35 -12.12
C ALA A 94 -10.71 -8.25 -11.65
N SER A 95 -10.38 -8.19 -10.36
CA SER A 95 -9.35 -9.02 -9.73
C SER A 95 -9.78 -9.45 -8.33
N LYS A 96 -9.18 -10.53 -7.84
CA LYS A 96 -9.27 -10.95 -6.43
C LYS A 96 -8.37 -10.09 -5.52
N LEU A 97 -7.36 -9.43 -6.09
CA LEU A 97 -6.50 -8.48 -5.40
C LEU A 97 -7.18 -7.10 -5.35
N MET A 98 -6.83 -6.30 -4.35
CA MET A 98 -7.32 -4.92 -4.25
C MET A 98 -6.41 -3.93 -4.96
N GLY A 99 -5.13 -4.28 -5.05
CA GLY A 99 -4.14 -3.57 -5.85
C GLY A 99 -2.93 -4.47 -6.05
N PHE A 100 -2.10 -4.09 -7.01
CA PHE A 100 -0.82 -4.71 -7.23
C PHE A 100 0.16 -3.79 -7.94
N THR A 101 1.42 -3.94 -7.58
CA THR A 101 2.55 -3.33 -8.29
C THR A 101 3.21 -4.36 -9.18
N GLU A 102 3.49 -3.96 -10.42
CA GLU A 102 4.30 -4.65 -11.41
C GLU A 102 5.61 -3.88 -11.56
N LEU A 103 6.72 -4.53 -11.24
CA LEU A 103 8.06 -3.97 -11.42
C LEU A 103 9.05 -5.08 -11.79
N SER A 104 10.20 -4.65 -12.28
CA SER A 104 11.39 -5.49 -12.45
C SER A 104 12.61 -4.75 -11.91
N THR A 105 13.72 -5.46 -11.79
CA THR A 105 14.98 -4.89 -11.31
C THR A 105 16.12 -5.24 -12.25
N GLU A 106 17.00 -4.27 -12.47
CA GLU A 106 18.25 -4.46 -13.20
C GLU A 106 19.39 -4.90 -12.26
N ALA A 107 20.59 -5.07 -12.83
CA ALA A 107 21.80 -5.31 -12.06
C ALA A 107 21.98 -4.26 -10.95
N GLY A 108 22.42 -4.70 -9.77
CA GLY A 108 22.57 -3.82 -8.61
C GLY A 108 21.28 -3.54 -7.83
N HIS A 109 20.19 -4.28 -8.10
CA HIS A 109 18.88 -4.13 -7.43
C HIS A 109 18.20 -2.78 -7.71
N VAL A 110 18.53 -2.14 -8.82
CA VAL A 110 17.88 -0.89 -9.20
C VAL A 110 16.53 -1.22 -9.85
N ILE A 111 15.45 -0.63 -9.36
CA ILE A 111 14.11 -0.81 -9.93
C ILE A 111 14.08 -0.22 -11.35
N THR A 112 13.60 -1.01 -12.31
CA THR A 112 13.43 -0.62 -13.71
C THR A 112 12.22 0.30 -13.84
N LEU A 113 12.32 1.31 -14.71
CA LEU A 113 11.19 2.18 -15.05
C LEU A 113 10.64 1.84 -16.44
N PRO A 114 9.33 2.03 -16.69
CA PRO A 114 8.31 2.52 -15.76
C PRO A 114 7.80 1.42 -14.81
N VAL A 115 7.35 1.82 -13.62
CA VAL A 115 6.62 0.95 -12.68
C VAL A 115 5.12 1.10 -12.93
N ARG A 116 4.40 -0.02 -12.92
CA ARG A 116 2.95 -0.02 -13.10
C ARG A 116 2.25 -0.49 -11.83
N ILE A 117 1.39 0.35 -11.29
CA ILE A 117 0.49 0.03 -10.20
C ILE A 117 -0.91 -0.12 -10.78
N VAL A 118 -1.61 -1.16 -10.37
CA VAL A 118 -3.03 -1.37 -10.67
C VAL A 118 -3.80 -1.36 -9.38
N VAL A 119 -4.88 -0.61 -9.35
CA VAL A 119 -5.79 -0.56 -8.19
C VAL A 119 -7.18 -0.93 -8.65
N VAL A 120 -7.82 -1.85 -7.93
CA VAL A 120 -9.22 -2.17 -8.14
C VAL A 120 -10.06 -1.15 -7.37
N ALA A 121 -10.99 -0.51 -8.06
CA ALA A 121 -11.86 0.48 -7.45
C ALA A 121 -12.55 -0.09 -6.20
N PRO A 122 -12.43 0.60 -5.05
CA PRO A 122 -12.87 0.06 -3.77
C PRO A 122 -14.40 0.01 -3.71
N VAL A 123 -14.92 -1.04 -3.08
CA VAL A 123 -16.25 -1.04 -2.49
C VAL A 123 -16.09 -0.93 -0.98
N ALA A 124 -17.02 -0.25 -0.29
CA ALA A 124 -16.99 -0.19 1.17
C ALA A 124 -16.99 -1.61 1.75
N ARG A 125 -16.14 -1.86 2.76
CA ARG A 125 -15.96 -3.18 3.34
C ARG A 125 -15.97 -3.11 4.87
N GLY A 126 -16.99 -3.71 5.46
CA GLY A 126 -17.16 -3.70 6.92
C GLY A 126 -17.31 -2.27 7.44
N GLN A 127 -16.45 -1.89 8.39
CA GLN A 127 -16.43 -0.55 8.99
C GLN A 127 -15.42 0.41 8.32
N THR A 128 -14.71 -0.03 7.28
CA THR A 128 -13.72 0.80 6.57
C THR A 128 -14.36 1.46 5.36
N SER A 129 -14.22 2.79 5.26
CA SER A 129 -14.73 3.55 4.11
C SER A 129 -13.98 3.20 2.84
N ARG A 130 -14.61 3.43 1.68
CA ARG A 130 -13.98 3.19 0.37
C ARG A 130 -12.71 4.05 0.17
N GLU A 131 -12.71 5.28 0.68
CA GLU A 131 -11.59 6.22 0.60
C GLU A 131 -10.40 5.75 1.45
N THR A 132 -10.69 5.29 2.67
CA THR A 132 -9.68 4.75 3.60
C THR A 132 -9.04 3.50 3.01
N LEU A 133 -9.88 2.61 2.46
CA LEU A 133 -9.44 1.40 1.79
C LEU A 133 -8.57 1.71 0.56
N LEU A 134 -8.98 2.68 -0.27
CA LEU A 134 -8.20 3.11 -1.42
C LEU A 134 -6.86 3.70 -1.01
N TYR A 135 -6.86 4.62 -0.03
CA TYR A 135 -5.63 5.20 0.51
C TYR A 135 -4.68 4.10 0.98
N GLN A 136 -5.17 3.13 1.76
CA GLN A 136 -4.36 2.02 2.26
C GLN A 136 -3.71 1.25 1.12
N VAL A 137 -4.49 0.87 0.09
CA VAL A 137 -3.98 0.09 -1.04
C VAL A 137 -2.98 0.90 -1.85
N VAL A 138 -3.32 2.12 -2.25
CA VAL A 138 -2.43 2.98 -3.04
C VAL A 138 -1.13 3.24 -2.27
N ALA A 139 -1.21 3.58 -0.99
CA ALA A 139 -0.02 3.85 -0.18
C ALA A 139 0.85 2.60 -0.03
N HIS A 140 0.26 1.41 0.09
CA HIS A 140 0.98 0.13 0.13
C HIS A 140 1.70 -0.16 -1.19
N GLU A 141 1.00 -0.04 -2.32
CA GLU A 141 1.57 -0.28 -3.64
C GLU A 141 2.66 0.75 -3.99
N LEU A 142 2.51 2.01 -3.57
CA LEU A 142 3.58 3.00 -3.67
C LEU A 142 4.81 2.60 -2.85
N GLY A 143 4.63 1.96 -1.69
CA GLY A 143 5.73 1.39 -0.91
C GLY A 143 6.51 0.34 -1.70
N HIS A 144 5.82 -0.56 -2.40
CA HIS A 144 6.45 -1.51 -3.31
C HIS A 144 7.13 -0.84 -4.50
N ALA A 145 6.53 0.20 -5.09
CA ALA A 145 7.16 0.98 -6.13
C ALA A 145 8.47 1.64 -5.66
N LEU A 146 8.61 1.92 -4.36
CA LEU A 146 9.85 2.40 -3.73
C LEU A 146 10.81 1.28 -3.29
N GLY A 147 10.46 0.03 -3.55
CA GLY A 147 11.26 -1.16 -3.24
C GLY A 147 11.02 -1.75 -1.86
N LEU A 148 10.04 -1.27 -1.08
CA LEU A 148 9.81 -1.81 0.26
C LEU A 148 9.15 -3.19 0.18
N PRO A 149 9.75 -4.24 0.78
CA PRO A 149 9.13 -5.55 0.87
C PRO A 149 8.03 -5.59 1.93
N HIS A 150 7.24 -6.66 1.94
CA HIS A 150 6.35 -6.92 3.06
C HIS A 150 7.12 -7.17 4.37
N VAL A 151 6.51 -6.81 5.48
CA VAL A 151 7.02 -7.09 6.83
C VAL A 151 6.04 -7.92 7.65
N ARG A 152 6.51 -8.49 8.76
CA ARG A 152 5.70 -9.31 9.69
C ARG A 152 5.01 -8.49 10.80
N ASP A 153 5.10 -7.16 10.76
CA ASP A 153 4.46 -6.29 11.76
C ASP A 153 3.02 -5.94 11.34
N PRO A 154 1.98 -6.40 12.06
CA PRO A 154 0.56 -6.12 11.73
C PRO A 154 0.21 -4.62 11.67
N ARG A 155 1.01 -3.76 12.31
CA ARG A 155 0.82 -2.31 12.32
C ARG A 155 1.36 -1.63 11.07
N SER A 156 2.29 -2.27 10.36
CA SER A 156 2.96 -1.66 9.21
C SER A 156 2.02 -1.53 8.03
N LEU A 157 2.09 -0.42 7.30
CA LEU A 157 1.44 -0.26 6.01
C LEU A 157 1.89 -1.37 5.04
N MET A 158 3.17 -1.77 5.09
CA MET A 158 3.74 -2.88 4.31
C MET A 158 3.44 -4.26 4.91
N CYS A 159 2.53 -4.35 5.88
CA CYS A 159 2.01 -5.65 6.28
C CYS A 159 1.14 -6.23 5.15
N CYS A 160 1.26 -7.51 4.79
CA CYS A 160 1.94 -8.55 5.56
C CYS A 160 2.62 -9.59 4.68
N VAL A 161 3.75 -10.11 5.16
CA VAL A 161 4.24 -11.41 4.72
C VAL A 161 3.11 -12.41 4.91
N LYS A 162 2.78 -13.19 3.88
CA LYS A 162 1.67 -14.14 3.89
C LYS A 162 1.76 -15.08 5.11
N GLY A 163 0.66 -15.18 5.85
CA GLY A 163 0.58 -16.03 7.05
C GLY A 163 1.31 -15.51 8.30
N SER A 164 1.83 -14.28 8.29
CA SER A 164 2.54 -13.71 9.45
C SER A 164 1.63 -13.19 10.58
N VAL A 165 0.34 -13.00 10.30
CA VAL A 165 -0.65 -12.58 11.31
C VAL A 165 -1.45 -13.80 11.74
N ASP A 166 -1.40 -14.14 13.02
CA ASP A 166 -2.28 -15.15 13.61
C ASP A 166 -3.65 -14.53 13.90
N PHE A 167 -4.63 -14.83 13.05
CA PHE A 167 -6.00 -14.33 13.23
C PHE A 167 -6.79 -15.06 14.33
N ASN A 168 -6.23 -16.14 14.90
CA ASN A 168 -6.79 -16.80 16.07
C ASN A 168 -6.43 -16.06 17.36
N ASP A 169 -5.31 -15.34 17.38
CA ASP A 169 -4.96 -14.41 18.46
C ASP A 169 -5.81 -13.13 18.34
N PRO A 170 -6.71 -12.85 19.32
CA PRO A 170 -7.53 -11.64 19.29
C PRO A 170 -6.71 -10.35 19.28
N ALA A 171 -5.56 -10.32 19.97
CA ALA A 171 -4.73 -9.12 20.06
C ALA A 171 -4.04 -8.81 18.73
N ALA A 172 -3.47 -9.83 18.08
CA ALA A 172 -2.90 -9.70 16.74
C ALA A 172 -3.97 -9.28 15.71
N ARG A 173 -5.15 -9.90 15.75
CA ARG A 173 -6.28 -9.54 14.88
C ARG A 173 -6.75 -8.11 15.08
N GLU A 174 -6.93 -7.66 16.33
CA GLU A 174 -7.36 -6.30 16.64
C GLU A 174 -6.32 -5.28 16.17
N THR A 175 -5.04 -5.53 16.44
CA THR A 175 -3.93 -4.70 15.97
C THR A 175 -3.93 -4.56 14.45
N TYR A 176 -4.10 -5.67 13.73
CA TYR A 176 -4.17 -5.67 12.27
C TYR A 176 -5.38 -4.85 11.77
N ILE A 177 -6.57 -5.10 12.32
CA ILE A 177 -7.80 -4.40 11.92
C ILE A 177 -7.67 -2.89 12.17
N GLU A 178 -7.13 -2.50 13.33
CA GLU A 178 -6.94 -1.10 13.68
C GLU A 178 -5.99 -0.41 12.70
N ALA A 179 -4.87 -1.05 12.34
CA ALA A 179 -3.95 -0.55 11.33
C ALA A 179 -4.57 -0.44 9.92
N ARG A 180 -5.56 -1.30 9.58
CA ARG A 180 -6.31 -1.19 8.32
C ARG A 180 -7.37 -0.08 8.34
N ARG A 181 -7.86 0.29 9.53
CA ARG A 181 -8.82 1.39 9.71
C ARG A 181 -8.14 2.76 9.76
N HIS A 182 -6.92 2.79 10.28
CA HIS A 182 -6.12 4.00 10.43
C HIS A 182 -4.72 3.80 9.80
N PRO A 183 -4.65 3.57 8.46
CA PRO A 183 -3.38 3.36 7.78
C PRO A 183 -2.52 4.63 7.83
N ASP A 184 -1.23 4.47 8.13
CA ASP A 184 -0.27 5.58 8.19
C ASP A 184 1.06 5.16 7.55
N VAL A 185 1.54 5.92 6.57
CA VAL A 185 2.85 5.70 5.92
C VAL A 185 3.99 5.79 6.94
N ARG A 186 3.86 6.55 8.03
CA ARG A 186 4.89 6.66 9.07
C ARG A 186 5.21 5.33 9.74
N SER A 187 4.31 4.36 9.69
CA SER A 187 4.56 2.99 10.17
C SER A 187 5.75 2.31 9.46
N VAL A 188 6.14 2.77 8.27
CA VAL A 188 7.26 2.22 7.48
C VAL A 188 8.58 2.99 7.67
N ARG A 189 8.61 4.01 8.54
CA ARG A 189 9.74 4.95 8.67
C ARG A 189 11.09 4.24 8.86
N ALA A 190 11.15 3.28 9.78
CA ALA A 190 12.38 2.55 10.09
C ALA A 190 12.84 1.70 8.90
N GLN A 191 11.90 0.99 8.27
CA GLN A 191 12.13 0.17 7.08
C GLN A 191 12.71 1.00 5.93
N LEU A 192 12.07 2.14 5.63
CA LEU A 192 12.51 3.08 4.60
C LEU A 192 13.93 3.59 4.86
N ALA A 193 14.19 4.06 6.09
CA ALA A 193 15.48 4.62 6.48
C ALA A 193 16.61 3.59 6.33
N GLU A 194 16.39 2.38 6.84
CA GLU A 194 17.38 1.31 6.85
C GLU A 194 17.72 0.85 5.42
N GLN A 195 16.69 0.67 4.59
CA GLN A 195 16.85 0.23 3.22
C GLN A 195 17.59 1.25 2.35
N TYR A 196 17.16 2.51 2.36
CA TYR A 196 17.79 3.54 1.53
C TYR A 196 19.17 3.94 2.05
N ALA A 197 19.44 3.82 3.35
CA ALA A 197 20.81 3.96 3.88
C ALA A 197 21.75 2.87 3.35
N ARG A 198 21.28 1.63 3.15
CA ARG A 198 22.09 0.59 2.48
C ARG A 198 22.25 0.86 1.00
N LEU A 199 21.17 1.21 0.31
CA LEU A 199 21.15 1.39 -1.14
C LEU A 199 22.05 2.55 -1.58
N TRP A 200 22.00 3.70 -0.89
CA TRP A 200 22.73 4.90 -1.29
C TRP A 200 24.19 4.97 -0.78
N ARG A 201 24.63 3.98 0.00
CA ARG A 201 26.05 3.81 0.34
C ARG A 201 26.82 2.99 -0.68
N ARG A 202 26.12 2.25 -1.55
CA ARG A 202 26.71 1.46 -2.64
C ARG A 202 27.00 2.38 -3.82
#